data_AF-A0A2J6HTW6-F1
#
_entry.id   AF-A0A2J6HTW6-F1
#
_cell.length_a   1.000
_cell.length_b   1.000
_cell.length_c   1.000
_cell.angle_alpha   90.00
_cell.angle_beta   90.00
_cell.angle_gamma   90.00
#
_symmetry.space_group_name_H-M   'P 1'
#
loop_
_entity.id
_entity.type
_entity.pdbx_description
1 polymer ?
#
loop_
_entity_poly.entity_id
_entity_poly.type
_entity_poly.pdbx_seq_one_letter_code
_entity_poly.pdbx_strand_id
1 'polypeptide(L)'
;MNNEQLQEQIVQLNEKMDLVLEGMNRQKAQSVAVEDLIADLSIIAKDAYNSTIDELDAHNVEIDSEELAQIGIRLVKNIPNFHNALQLFESINDLARDAGPIVNEMIIDFYQKLNEFEKKGYFEFMEQVGHLIDNVVTHFSKDDVKLLADNIVTILETIKSLTQPEMLTSINNAVKIYGSMEMENIPEYSVWRLMREMNKPEMKRSIGFVVTFLNNLSKQNK
;
A
#
# COMPACT_ATOMS: atom_id res chain seq x y z
N MET A 1 -44.94 -25.78 -1.03
CA MET A 1 -44.06 -26.31 -2.08
C MET A 1 -44.82 -27.42 -2.77
N ASN A 2 -45.02 -27.30 -4.09
CA ASN A 2 -45.80 -28.28 -4.86
C ASN A 2 -44.99 -29.54 -5.11
N ASN A 3 -45.65 -30.70 -5.06
CA ASN A 3 -45.05 -32.02 -5.25
C ASN A 3 -44.37 -32.17 -6.64
N GLU A 4 -44.89 -31.45 -7.64
CA GLU A 4 -44.33 -31.40 -9.00
C GLU A 4 -42.96 -30.71 -9.04
N GLN A 5 -42.78 -29.59 -8.33
CA GLN A 5 -41.48 -28.91 -8.25
C GLN A 5 -40.42 -29.75 -7.54
N LEU A 6 -40.84 -30.59 -6.59
CA LEU A 6 -39.95 -31.52 -5.90
C LEU A 6 -39.49 -32.65 -6.83
N GLN A 7 -40.40 -33.19 -7.65
CA GLN A 7 -40.07 -34.22 -8.65
C GLN A 7 -39.14 -33.67 -9.74
N GLU A 8 -39.38 -32.45 -10.20
CA GLU A 8 -38.55 -31.79 -11.21
C GLU A 8 -37.12 -31.55 -10.70
N GLN A 9 -36.98 -31.14 -9.43
CA GLN A 9 -35.67 -31.02 -8.77
C GLN A 9 -34.96 -32.37 -8.64
N ILE A 10 -35.67 -33.46 -8.33
CA ILE A 10 -35.11 -34.82 -8.23
C ILE A 10 -34.61 -35.30 -9.60
N VAL A 11 -35.35 -35.04 -10.68
CA VAL A 11 -34.93 -35.38 -12.04
C VAL A 11 -33.66 -34.63 -12.42
N GLN A 12 -33.62 -33.31 -12.18
CA GLN A 12 -32.42 -32.50 -12.42
C GLN A 12 -31.23 -32.93 -11.56
N LEU A 13 -31.47 -33.42 -10.33
CA LEU A 13 -30.43 -33.97 -9.46
C LEU A 13 -29.89 -35.28 -9.99
N ASN A 14 -30.75 -36.17 -10.49
CA ASN A 14 -30.33 -37.43 -11.09
C ASN A 14 -29.49 -37.18 -12.35
N GLU A 15 -29.90 -36.28 -13.24
CA GLU A 15 -29.11 -35.94 -14.43
C GLU A 15 -27.74 -35.35 -14.07
N LYS A 16 -27.68 -34.49 -13.06
CA LYS A 16 -26.40 -33.96 -12.55
C LYS A 16 -25.55 -35.06 -11.89
N MET A 17 -26.17 -35.98 -11.18
CA MET A 17 -25.48 -37.10 -10.54
C MET A 17 -24.94 -38.08 -11.58
N ASP A 18 -25.67 -38.33 -12.66
CA ASP A 18 -25.22 -39.15 -13.78
C ASP A 18 -24.01 -38.51 -14.50
N LEU A 19 -24.02 -37.20 -14.73
CA LEU A 19 -22.87 -36.48 -15.28
C LEU A 19 -21.62 -36.53 -14.38
N VAL A 20 -21.81 -36.40 -13.06
CA VAL A 20 -20.71 -36.51 -12.10
C VAL A 20 -20.18 -37.95 -12.03
N LEU A 21 -21.07 -38.95 -12.04
CA LEU A 21 -20.71 -40.36 -12.06
C LEU A 21 -19.95 -40.74 -13.34
N GLU A 22 -20.36 -40.19 -14.50
CA GLU A 22 -19.65 -40.38 -15.76
C GLU A 22 -18.23 -39.76 -15.71
N GLY A 23 -18.12 -38.53 -15.18
CA GLY A 23 -16.82 -37.87 -14.95
C GLY A 23 -15.91 -38.64 -14.00
N MET A 24 -16.45 -39.14 -12.88
CA MET A 24 -15.72 -39.97 -11.91
C MET A 24 -15.27 -41.31 -12.50
N ASN A 25 -16.12 -41.94 -13.32
CA ASN A 25 -15.76 -43.18 -14.01
C ASN A 25 -14.63 -42.97 -15.02
N ARG A 26 -14.66 -41.86 -15.76
CA ARG A 26 -13.59 -41.50 -16.71
C ARG A 26 -12.26 -41.22 -15.99
N GLN A 27 -12.31 -40.52 -14.86
CA GLN A 27 -11.14 -40.27 -14.01
C GLN A 27 -10.55 -41.56 -13.41
N LYS A 28 -11.42 -42.49 -12.99
CA LYS A 28 -11.01 -43.80 -12.49
C LYS A 28 -10.34 -44.64 -13.59
N ALA A 29 -10.89 -44.64 -14.80
CA ALA A 29 -10.31 -45.33 -15.95
C ALA A 29 -8.91 -44.81 -16.31
N GLN A 30 -8.71 -43.49 -16.25
CA GLN A 30 -7.38 -42.88 -16.44
C GLN A 30 -6.39 -43.29 -15.34
N SER A 31 -6.83 -43.37 -14.09
CA SER A 31 -5.99 -43.79 -12.97
C SER A 31 -5.52 -45.25 -13.14
N VAL A 32 -6.41 -46.13 -13.60
CA VAL A 32 -6.09 -47.54 -13.90
C VAL A 32 -5.10 -47.65 -15.07
N ALA A 33 -5.27 -46.86 -16.13
CA ALA A 33 -4.33 -46.85 -17.25
C ALA A 33 -2.94 -46.34 -16.84
N VAL A 34 -2.87 -45.40 -15.90
CA VAL A 34 -1.60 -44.92 -15.31
C VAL A 34 -0.95 -45.99 -14.44
N GLU A 35 -1.71 -46.74 -13.65
CA GLU A 35 -1.21 -47.87 -12.85
C GLU A 35 -0.60 -48.97 -13.73
N ASP A 36 -1.26 -49.29 -14.85
CA ASP A 36 -0.77 -50.26 -15.83
C ASP A 36 0.55 -49.79 -16.49
N LEU A 37 0.60 -48.51 -16.89
CA LEU A 37 1.81 -47.90 -17.46
C LEU A 37 2.99 -47.91 -16.48
N ILE A 38 2.72 -47.74 -15.17
CA ILE A 38 3.74 -47.82 -14.11
C ILE A 38 4.28 -49.24 -14.00
N ALA A 39 3.40 -50.24 -14.08
CA ALA A 39 3.80 -51.64 -14.04
C ALA A 39 4.69 -51.99 -15.25
N ASP A 40 4.30 -51.57 -16.45
CA ASP A 40 5.07 -51.82 -17.68
C ASP A 40 6.42 -51.08 -17.69
N LEU A 41 6.45 -49.83 -17.24
CA LEU A 41 7.68 -49.05 -17.15
C LEU A 41 8.66 -49.65 -16.13
N SER A 42 8.18 -50.25 -15.04
CA SER A 42 9.06 -50.88 -14.06
C SER A 42 9.86 -52.05 -14.63
N ILE A 43 9.31 -52.73 -15.64
CA ILE A 43 9.95 -53.85 -16.33
C ILE A 43 11.03 -53.32 -17.28
N ILE A 44 10.69 -52.35 -18.13
CA ILE A 44 11.61 -51.80 -19.14
C ILE A 44 12.74 -50.98 -18.48
N ALA A 45 12.45 -50.27 -17.39
CA ALA A 45 13.45 -49.47 -16.66
C ALA A 45 14.60 -50.34 -16.10
N LYS A 46 14.32 -51.58 -15.70
CA LYS A 46 15.33 -52.52 -15.21
C LYS A 46 16.29 -52.93 -16.33
N ASP A 47 15.77 -53.14 -17.53
CA ASP A 47 16.58 -53.53 -18.69
C ASP A 47 17.37 -52.35 -19.25
N ALA A 48 16.77 -51.15 -19.28
CA ALA A 48 17.45 -49.92 -19.68
C ALA A 48 18.60 -49.58 -18.73
N TYR A 49 18.39 -49.71 -17.42
CA TYR A 49 19.42 -49.49 -16.40
C TYR A 49 20.65 -50.39 -16.60
N ASN A 50 20.43 -51.69 -16.80
CA ASN A 50 21.52 -52.65 -17.03
C ASN A 50 22.35 -52.29 -18.28
N SER A 51 21.74 -51.66 -19.29
CA SER A 51 22.44 -51.21 -20.50
C SER A 51 23.20 -49.90 -20.33
N THR A 52 22.82 -49.05 -19.37
CA THR A 52 23.44 -47.72 -19.16
C THR A 52 24.59 -47.75 -18.14
N ILE A 53 24.68 -48.78 -17.28
CA ILE A 53 25.82 -48.97 -16.35
C ILE A 53 27.16 -48.99 -17.11
N ASP A 54 27.22 -49.68 -18.25
CA ASP A 54 28.43 -49.79 -19.07
C ASP A 54 28.93 -48.42 -19.58
N GLU A 55 28.04 -47.41 -19.67
CA GLU A 55 28.34 -46.07 -20.18
C GLU A 55 28.48 -45.02 -19.06
N LEU A 56 27.82 -45.22 -17.90
CA LEU A 56 27.85 -44.33 -16.74
C LEU A 56 29.09 -44.53 -15.84
N ASP A 57 29.64 -45.74 -15.79
CA ASP A 57 30.92 -46.03 -15.10
C ASP A 57 32.09 -45.20 -15.67
N ALA A 58 31.98 -44.74 -16.92
CA ALA A 58 32.97 -43.88 -17.57
C ALA A 58 33.02 -42.43 -17.00
N HIS A 59 32.02 -41.99 -16.22
CA HIS A 59 31.86 -40.60 -15.79
C HIS A 59 31.67 -40.39 -14.28
N ASN A 60 31.88 -41.41 -13.43
CA ASN A 60 31.82 -41.29 -11.96
C ASN A 60 30.51 -40.69 -11.42
N VAL A 61 29.39 -40.90 -12.12
CA VAL A 61 28.07 -40.47 -11.62
C VAL A 61 27.43 -41.67 -10.93
N GLU A 62 27.50 -41.71 -9.59
CA GLU A 62 26.72 -42.65 -8.78
C GLU A 62 25.24 -42.25 -8.88
N ILE A 63 24.52 -42.88 -9.79
CA ILE A 63 23.06 -42.76 -9.82
C ILE A 63 22.47 -44.03 -9.21
N ASP A 64 21.77 -43.87 -8.08
CA ASP A 64 21.05 -44.97 -7.46
C ASP A 64 19.88 -45.39 -8.38
N SER A 65 19.94 -46.66 -8.80
CA SER A 65 18.94 -47.32 -9.65
C SER A 65 17.52 -47.22 -9.08
N GLU A 66 17.40 -47.25 -7.76
CA GLU A 66 16.13 -47.22 -7.08
C GLU A 66 15.57 -45.79 -7.07
N GLU A 67 16.43 -44.77 -6.95
CA GLU A 67 16.02 -43.36 -7.03
C GLU A 67 15.54 -42.98 -8.43
N LEU A 68 16.22 -43.41 -9.50
CA LEU A 68 15.77 -43.15 -10.87
C LEU A 68 14.43 -43.81 -11.19
N ALA A 69 14.24 -45.07 -10.79
CA ALA A 69 12.98 -45.77 -10.96
C ALA A 69 11.86 -45.05 -10.19
N GLN A 70 12.13 -44.61 -8.95
CA GLN A 70 11.18 -43.84 -8.17
C GLN A 70 10.83 -42.48 -8.82
N ILE A 71 11.80 -41.79 -9.44
CA ILE A 71 11.55 -40.55 -10.19
C ILE A 71 10.63 -40.82 -11.38
N GLY A 72 10.90 -41.87 -12.17
CA GLY A 72 10.06 -42.28 -13.29
C GLY A 72 8.63 -42.61 -12.84
N ILE A 73 8.48 -43.39 -11.77
CA ILE A 73 7.19 -43.74 -11.19
C ILE A 73 6.46 -42.48 -10.69
N ARG A 74 7.14 -41.55 -10.02
CA ARG A 74 6.55 -40.29 -9.56
C ARG A 74 6.09 -39.42 -10.73
N LEU A 75 6.85 -39.35 -11.82
CA LEU A 75 6.45 -38.61 -13.02
C LEU A 75 5.17 -39.19 -13.64
N VAL A 76 5.11 -40.51 -13.78
CA VAL A 76 3.95 -41.20 -14.37
C VAL A 76 2.70 -41.07 -13.49
N LYS A 77 2.85 -41.26 -12.17
CA LYS A 77 1.75 -41.03 -11.21
C LYS A 77 1.21 -39.61 -11.22
N ASN A 78 2.03 -38.64 -11.62
CA ASN A 78 1.65 -37.23 -11.67
C ASN A 78 1.21 -36.75 -13.07
N ILE A 79 1.13 -37.63 -14.08
CA ILE A 79 0.58 -37.28 -15.42
C ILE A 79 -0.77 -36.54 -15.33
N PRO A 80 -1.73 -36.93 -14.47
CA PRO A 80 -2.98 -36.18 -14.30
C PRO A 80 -2.75 -34.73 -13.83
N ASN A 81 -1.77 -34.50 -12.97
CA ASN A 81 -1.42 -33.15 -12.49
C ASN A 81 -0.77 -32.33 -13.61
N PHE A 82 0.07 -32.95 -14.46
CA PHE A 82 0.63 -32.30 -15.65
C PHE A 82 -0.46 -31.94 -16.67
N HIS A 83 -1.45 -32.81 -16.87
CA HIS A 83 -2.58 -32.52 -17.74
C HIS A 83 -3.37 -31.29 -17.26
N ASN A 84 -3.66 -31.20 -15.96
CA ASN A 84 -4.33 -30.04 -15.38
C ASN A 84 -3.48 -28.76 -15.50
N ALA A 85 -2.16 -28.86 -15.34
CA ALA A 85 -1.25 -27.74 -15.51
C ALA A 85 -1.23 -27.23 -16.96
N LEU A 86 -1.28 -28.14 -17.94
CA LEU A 86 -1.37 -27.78 -19.36
C LEU A 86 -2.70 -27.11 -19.70
N GLN A 87 -3.83 -27.58 -19.16
CA GLN A 87 -5.14 -26.93 -19.32
C GLN A 87 -5.17 -25.52 -18.70
N LEU A 88 -4.53 -25.33 -17.55
CA LEU A 88 -4.38 -24.01 -16.95
C LEU A 88 -3.55 -23.08 -17.86
N PHE A 89 -2.50 -23.62 -18.49
CA PHE A 89 -1.67 -22.89 -19.43
C PHE A 89 -2.43 -22.47 -20.69
N GLU A 90 -3.26 -23.36 -21.24
CA GLU A 90 -4.19 -23.05 -22.34
C GLU A 90 -5.16 -21.94 -21.94
N SER A 91 -5.75 -22.03 -20.75
CA SER A 91 -6.68 -21.03 -20.23
C SER A 91 -6.04 -19.65 -20.01
N ILE A 92 -4.78 -19.61 -19.55
CA ILE A 92 -4.01 -18.37 -19.40
C ILE A 92 -3.69 -17.77 -20.78
N ASN A 93 -3.32 -18.61 -21.75
CA ASN A 93 -3.03 -18.18 -23.10
C ASN A 93 -4.29 -17.65 -23.82
N ASP A 94 -5.43 -18.30 -23.62
CA ASP A 94 -6.71 -17.85 -24.15
C ASP A 94 -7.16 -16.54 -23.48
N LEU A 95 -7.04 -16.43 -22.15
CA LEU A 95 -7.26 -15.17 -21.45
C LEU A 95 -6.33 -14.06 -21.95
N ALA A 96 -5.05 -14.34 -22.21
CA ALA A 96 -4.11 -13.36 -22.73
C ALA A 96 -4.45 -12.92 -24.17
N ARG A 97 -4.98 -13.82 -24.99
CA ARG A 97 -5.47 -13.51 -26.34
C ARG A 97 -6.76 -12.70 -26.31
N ASP A 98 -7.70 -13.08 -25.46
CA ASP A 98 -9.03 -12.46 -25.36
C ASP A 98 -9.00 -11.13 -24.59
N ALA A 99 -8.14 -11.01 -23.58
CA ALA A 99 -7.95 -9.77 -22.83
C ALA A 99 -6.96 -8.79 -23.49
N GLY A 100 -6.22 -9.22 -24.52
CA GLY A 100 -5.23 -8.39 -25.21
C GLY A 100 -5.76 -6.99 -25.63
N PRO A 101 -6.95 -6.88 -26.24
CA PRO A 101 -7.55 -5.59 -26.58
C PRO A 101 -7.92 -4.73 -25.36
N ILE A 102 -8.48 -5.33 -24.30
CA ILE A 102 -8.90 -4.64 -23.07
C ILE A 102 -7.68 -4.13 -22.29
N VAL A 103 -6.60 -4.91 -22.25
CA VAL A 103 -5.33 -4.53 -21.62
C VAL A 103 -4.72 -3.33 -22.32
N ASN A 104 -4.79 -3.23 -23.64
CA ASN A 104 -4.27 -2.07 -24.37
C ASN A 104 -5.00 -0.77 -24.02
N GLU A 105 -6.34 -0.78 -23.96
CA GLU A 105 -7.11 0.41 -23.59
C GLU A 105 -6.85 0.82 -22.14
N MET A 106 -6.82 -0.14 -21.20
CA MET A 106 -6.48 0.15 -19.80
C MET A 106 -5.08 0.72 -19.63
N ILE A 107 -4.10 0.22 -20.38
CA ILE A 107 -2.72 0.74 -20.35
C ILE A 107 -2.69 2.19 -20.85
N ILE A 108 -3.40 2.48 -21.95
CA ILE A 108 -3.47 3.84 -22.51
C ILE A 108 -4.13 4.80 -21.50
N ASP A 109 -5.25 4.41 -20.89
CA ASP A 109 -5.94 5.21 -19.87
C ASP A 109 -5.07 5.42 -18.62
N PHE A 110 -4.33 4.39 -18.21
CA PHE A 110 -3.37 4.49 -17.12
C PHE A 110 -2.24 5.48 -17.43
N TYR A 111 -1.64 5.39 -18.62
CA TYR A 111 -0.64 6.36 -19.06
C TYR A 111 -1.18 7.79 -19.14
N GLN A 112 -2.41 7.97 -19.63
CA GLN A 112 -3.06 9.28 -19.67
C GLN A 112 -3.27 9.84 -18.25
N LYS A 113 -3.71 9.02 -17.29
CA LYS A 113 -3.85 9.44 -15.89
C LYS A 113 -2.51 9.77 -15.23
N LEU A 114 -1.48 8.96 -15.48
CA LEU A 114 -0.14 9.26 -14.97
C LEU A 114 0.40 10.58 -15.54
N ASN A 115 0.22 10.81 -16.85
CA ASN A 115 0.60 12.08 -17.48
C ASN A 115 -0.23 13.27 -16.95
N GLU A 116 -1.51 13.07 -16.65
CA GLU A 116 -2.34 14.09 -16.00
C GLU A 116 -1.82 14.42 -14.60
N PHE A 117 -1.42 13.40 -13.83
CA PHE A 117 -0.84 13.57 -12.49
C PHE A 117 0.51 14.30 -12.55
N GLU A 118 1.34 13.96 -13.53
CA GLU A 118 2.61 14.64 -13.81
C GLU A 118 2.37 16.11 -14.18
N LYS A 119 1.49 16.41 -15.14
CA LYS A 119 1.16 17.78 -15.54
C LYS A 119 0.57 18.62 -14.40
N LYS A 120 -0.19 17.99 -13.50
CA LYS A 120 -0.74 18.65 -12.31
C LYS A 120 0.28 18.76 -11.17
N GLY A 121 1.50 18.25 -11.34
CA GLY A 121 2.58 18.35 -10.36
C GLY A 121 2.42 17.42 -9.14
N TYR A 122 1.59 16.37 -9.22
CA TYR A 122 1.41 15.45 -8.08
C TYR A 122 2.71 14.73 -7.72
N PHE A 123 3.51 14.32 -8.72
CA PHE A 123 4.79 13.66 -8.44
C PHE A 123 5.79 14.60 -7.77
N GLU A 124 5.92 15.83 -8.26
CA GLU A 124 6.77 16.85 -7.66
C GLU A 124 6.31 17.19 -6.24
N PHE A 125 5.00 17.34 -6.01
CA PHE A 125 4.46 17.54 -4.66
C PHE A 125 4.80 16.38 -3.72
N MET A 126 4.65 15.13 -4.16
CA MET A 126 4.97 13.95 -3.35
C MET A 126 6.47 13.85 -3.07
N GLU A 127 7.33 14.20 -4.03
CA GLU A 127 8.78 14.31 -3.84
C GLU A 127 9.12 15.35 -2.78
N GLN A 128 8.54 16.55 -2.87
CA GLN A 128 8.75 17.62 -1.89
C GLN A 128 8.25 17.25 -0.48
N VAL A 129 7.09 16.58 -0.40
CA VAL A 129 6.59 16.03 0.88
C VAL A 129 7.55 14.98 1.43
N GLY A 130 8.10 14.12 0.57
CA GLY A 130 9.14 13.15 0.95
C GLY A 130 10.37 13.82 1.54
N HIS A 131 10.89 14.87 0.90
CA HIS A 131 12.01 15.66 1.43
C HIS A 131 11.68 16.36 2.75
N LEU A 132 10.46 16.87 2.91
CA LEU A 132 10.01 17.44 4.18
C LEU A 132 10.02 16.39 5.27
N ILE A 133 9.45 15.19 5.01
CA ILE A 133 9.43 14.08 5.96
C ILE A 133 10.86 13.66 6.33
N ASP A 134 11.76 13.54 5.35
CA ASP A 134 13.16 13.16 5.59
C ASP A 134 13.88 14.20 6.46
N ASN A 135 13.72 15.49 6.16
CA ASN A 135 14.26 16.58 6.99
C ASN A 135 13.69 16.55 8.41
N VAL A 136 12.40 16.24 8.56
CA VAL A 136 11.76 16.12 9.88
C VAL A 136 12.33 14.91 10.64
N VAL A 137 12.39 13.73 10.03
CA VAL A 137 12.87 12.51 10.70
C VAL A 137 14.36 12.57 11.02
N THR A 138 15.16 13.30 10.24
CA THR A 138 16.59 13.50 10.49
C THR A 138 16.88 14.53 11.59
N HIS A 139 16.05 15.57 11.73
CA HIS A 139 16.26 16.63 12.72
C HIS A 139 15.49 16.44 14.03
N PHE A 140 14.36 15.75 13.98
CA PHE A 140 13.49 15.52 15.13
C PHE A 140 13.64 14.07 15.60
N SER A 141 13.72 13.88 16.92
CA SER A 141 13.72 12.55 17.50
C SER A 141 12.34 11.88 17.32
N LYS A 142 12.28 10.57 17.54
CA LYS A 142 10.99 9.83 17.50
C LYS A 142 9.96 10.42 18.48
N ASP A 143 10.43 10.90 19.63
CA ASP A 143 9.57 11.50 20.65
C ASP A 143 9.03 12.87 20.19
N ASP A 144 9.85 13.65 19.49
CA ASP A 144 9.44 14.93 18.90
C ASP A 144 8.39 14.73 17.80
N VAL A 145 8.59 13.75 16.90
CA VAL A 145 7.61 13.43 15.85
C VAL A 145 6.28 12.97 16.45
N LYS A 146 6.33 12.22 17.55
CA LYS A 146 5.14 11.79 18.28
C LYS A 146 4.39 12.97 18.89
N LEU A 147 5.10 13.88 19.56
CA LEU A 147 4.50 15.11 20.09
C LEU A 147 3.88 15.98 18.98
N LEU A 148 4.54 16.08 17.82
CA LEU A 148 3.99 16.78 16.66
C LEU A 148 2.73 16.11 16.14
N ALA A 149 2.71 14.79 15.99
CA ALA A 149 1.55 14.04 15.53
C ALA A 149 0.36 14.18 16.50
N ASP A 150 0.62 14.10 17.80
CA ASP A 150 -0.40 14.22 18.85
C ASP A 150 -1.00 15.64 18.92
N ASN A 151 -0.24 16.67 18.53
CA ASN A 151 -0.65 18.08 18.61
C ASN A 151 -0.90 18.74 17.24
N ILE A 152 -0.86 18.00 16.13
CA ILE A 152 -0.94 18.57 14.78
C ILE A 152 -2.25 19.35 14.57
N VAL A 153 -3.36 18.87 15.14
CA VAL A 153 -4.66 19.55 15.06
C VAL A 153 -4.59 20.91 15.78
N THR A 154 -4.06 20.95 17.00
CA THR A 154 -3.91 22.19 17.78
C THR A 154 -2.97 23.18 17.09
N ILE A 155 -1.88 22.70 16.47
CA ILE A 155 -0.98 23.55 15.68
C ILE A 155 -1.73 24.15 14.49
N LEU A 156 -2.47 23.34 13.73
CA LEU A 156 -3.25 23.82 12.59
C LEU A 156 -4.36 24.79 12.99
N GLU A 157 -5.04 24.56 14.11
CA GLU A 157 -6.02 25.48 14.68
C GLU A 157 -5.39 26.80 15.15
N THR A 158 -4.18 26.75 15.69
CA THR A 158 -3.41 27.94 16.07
C THR A 158 -3.01 28.73 14.83
N ILE A 159 -2.47 28.08 13.80
CA ILE A 159 -2.13 28.73 12.53
C ILE A 159 -3.40 29.35 11.92
N LYS A 160 -4.50 28.61 11.88
CA LYS A 160 -5.79 29.12 11.40
C LYS A 160 -6.22 30.36 12.17
N SER A 161 -6.12 30.34 13.50
CA SER A 161 -6.44 31.48 14.38
C SER A 161 -5.54 32.70 14.12
N LEU A 162 -4.25 32.49 13.90
CA LEU A 162 -3.29 33.56 13.57
C LEU A 162 -3.51 34.13 12.16
N THR A 163 -3.99 33.31 11.22
CA THR A 163 -4.32 33.74 9.85
C THR A 163 -5.69 34.38 9.72
N GLN A 164 -6.42 34.60 10.81
CA GLN A 164 -7.68 35.36 10.77
C GLN A 164 -7.41 36.82 10.35
N PRO A 165 -8.32 37.46 9.59
CA PRO A 165 -8.10 38.81 9.05
C PRO A 165 -7.70 39.86 10.10
N GLU A 166 -8.31 39.81 11.28
CA GLU A 166 -8.05 40.73 12.39
C GLU A 166 -6.63 40.57 12.96
N MET A 167 -6.16 39.33 13.09
CA MET A 167 -4.81 38.99 13.57
C MET A 167 -3.76 39.35 12.53
N LEU A 168 -3.97 39.00 11.27
CA LEU A 168 -3.06 39.38 10.17
C LEU A 168 -2.91 40.91 10.06
N THR A 169 -4.01 41.65 10.18
CA THR A 169 -3.98 43.12 10.17
C THR A 169 -3.17 43.65 11.35
N SER A 170 -3.33 43.07 12.54
CA SER A 170 -2.58 43.46 13.73
C SER A 170 -1.07 43.18 13.59
N ILE A 171 -0.71 42.01 13.07
CA ILE A 171 0.69 41.63 12.79
C ILE A 171 1.31 42.58 11.76
N ASN A 172 0.61 42.85 10.65
CA ASN A 172 1.08 43.77 9.62
C ASN A 172 1.29 45.19 10.16
N ASN A 173 0.37 45.67 11.00
CA ASN A 173 0.52 46.96 11.66
C ASN A 173 1.72 46.98 12.61
N ALA A 174 1.92 45.93 13.40
CA ALA A 174 3.06 45.83 14.30
C ALA A 174 4.40 45.82 13.54
N VAL A 175 4.51 45.05 12.45
CA VAL A 175 5.70 45.02 11.59
C VAL A 175 5.97 46.39 10.96
N LYS A 176 4.92 47.07 10.48
CA LYS A 176 5.04 48.43 9.93
C LYS A 176 5.52 49.44 10.96
N ILE A 177 4.98 49.39 12.18
CA ILE A 177 5.40 50.26 13.29
C ILE A 177 6.88 49.98 13.61
N TYR A 178 7.24 48.71 13.78
CA TYR A 178 8.61 48.30 14.08
C TYR A 178 9.61 48.77 13.02
N GLY A 179 9.30 48.60 11.73
CA GLY A 179 10.13 49.09 10.63
C GLY A 179 10.22 50.61 10.53
N SER A 180 9.27 51.34 11.12
CA SER A 180 9.25 52.81 11.14
C SER A 180 9.91 53.42 12.39
N MET A 181 10.30 52.61 13.36
CA MET A 181 11.01 53.11 14.56
C MET A 181 12.49 53.36 14.23
N GLU A 182 12.97 54.56 14.56
CA GLU A 182 14.40 54.89 14.51
C GLU A 182 15.12 54.19 15.67
N MET A 183 15.63 52.99 15.41
CA MET A 183 16.27 52.14 16.42
C MET A 183 17.65 52.66 16.90
N GLU A 184 18.22 53.61 16.17
CA GLU A 184 19.58 54.13 16.43
C GLU A 184 19.56 55.33 17.40
N ASN A 185 18.44 56.06 17.49
CA ASN A 185 18.31 57.28 18.29
C ASN A 185 17.13 57.20 19.27
N ILE A 186 17.14 56.19 20.14
CA ILE A 186 16.11 56.04 21.18
C ILE A 186 16.32 57.12 22.26
N PRO A 187 15.33 58.01 22.52
CA PRO A 187 15.50 59.09 23.48
C PRO A 187 15.63 58.57 24.91
N GLU A 188 16.58 59.11 25.67
CA GLU A 188 16.73 58.80 27.09
C GLU A 188 15.60 59.40 27.95
N TYR A 189 15.12 58.63 28.92
CA TYR A 189 14.08 59.03 29.86
C TYR A 189 14.64 59.17 31.28
N SER A 190 14.54 60.36 31.85
CA SER A 190 14.73 60.56 33.29
C SER A 190 13.48 60.10 34.06
N VAL A 191 13.64 59.79 35.35
CA VAL A 191 12.54 59.34 36.24
C VAL A 191 11.37 60.33 36.22
N TRP A 192 11.64 61.64 36.24
CA TRP A 192 10.61 62.67 36.16
C TRP A 192 9.92 62.71 34.79
N ARG A 193 10.69 62.60 33.70
CA ARG A 193 10.15 62.58 32.35
C ARG A 193 9.25 61.36 32.14
N LEU A 194 9.64 60.20 32.65
CA LEU A 194 8.84 58.98 32.62
C LEU A 194 7.50 59.17 33.37
N MET A 195 7.52 59.72 34.58
CA MET A 195 6.31 59.99 35.35
C MET A 195 5.37 60.96 34.63
N ARG A 196 5.91 61.99 33.98
CA ARG A 196 5.14 62.91 33.15
C ARG A 196 4.55 62.22 31.92
N GLU A 197 5.33 61.36 31.26
CA GLU A 197 4.91 60.60 30.09
C GLU A 197 3.77 59.62 30.43
N MET A 198 3.90 58.91 31.55
CA MET A 198 2.87 58.03 32.10
C MET A 198 1.54 58.73 32.40
N ASN A 199 1.58 60.03 32.69
CA ASN A 199 0.38 60.81 32.97
C ASN A 199 -0.37 61.24 31.70
N LYS A 200 0.22 61.07 30.50
CA LYS A 200 -0.44 61.42 29.24
C LYS A 200 -1.69 60.53 29.00
N PRO A 201 -2.77 61.07 28.39
CA PRO A 201 -4.00 60.32 28.16
C PRO A 201 -3.81 59.02 27.37
N GLU A 202 -2.92 59.02 26.38
CA GLU A 202 -2.59 57.84 25.56
C GLU A 202 -1.93 56.74 26.39
N MET A 203 -0.90 57.10 27.18
CA MET A 203 -0.20 56.13 28.02
C MET A 203 -1.11 55.53 29.11
N LYS A 204 -1.99 56.34 29.71
CA LYS A 204 -3.02 55.83 30.63
C LYS A 204 -3.97 54.82 29.98
N ARG A 205 -4.38 55.06 28.72
CA ARG A 205 -5.20 54.11 27.96
C ARG A 205 -4.45 52.81 27.67
N SER A 206 -3.18 52.89 27.27
CA SER A 206 -2.32 51.72 27.05
C SER A 206 -2.12 50.90 28.33
N ILE A 207 -1.84 51.56 29.47
CA ILE A 207 -1.76 50.91 30.78
C ILE A 207 -3.10 50.24 31.13
N GLY A 208 -4.22 50.92 30.92
CA GLY A 208 -5.56 50.36 31.15
C GLY A 208 -5.85 49.12 30.29
N PHE A 209 -5.43 49.13 29.03
CA PHE A 209 -5.50 47.97 28.15
C PHE A 209 -4.70 46.79 28.70
N VAL A 210 -3.43 47.01 29.07
CA VAL A 210 -2.56 45.97 29.65
C VAL A 210 -3.17 45.39 30.93
N VAL A 211 -3.66 46.24 31.83
CA VAL A 211 -4.33 45.80 33.07
C VAL A 211 -5.58 44.96 32.76
N THR A 212 -6.40 45.39 31.80
CA THR A 212 -7.61 44.65 31.39
C THR A 212 -7.26 43.30 30.78
N PHE A 213 -6.24 43.25 29.93
CA PHE A 213 -5.74 42.04 29.31
C PHE A 213 -5.24 41.03 30.36
N LEU A 214 -4.37 41.47 31.30
CA LEU A 214 -3.86 40.64 32.38
C LEU A 214 -4.98 40.10 33.28
N ASN A 215 -5.97 40.94 33.60
CA ASN A 215 -7.14 40.50 34.37
C ASN A 215 -7.93 39.40 33.65
N ASN A 216 -8.10 39.49 32.34
CA ASN A 216 -8.83 38.48 31.57
C ASN A 216 -8.03 37.17 31.45
N LEU A 217 -6.71 37.23 31.25
CA LEU A 217 -5.85 36.04 31.28
C LEU A 217 -5.93 35.30 32.62
N SER A 218 -5.89 36.04 33.74
CA SER A 218 -5.97 35.44 35.08
C SER A 218 -7.32 34.75 35.36
N LYS A 219 -8.39 35.14 34.65
CA LYS A 219 -9.73 34.55 34.78
C LYS A 219 -9.92 33.29 33.94
N GLN A 220 -9.20 33.14 32.83
CA GLN A 220 -9.24 31.92 32.01
C GLN A 220 -8.46 30.76 32.63
N ASN A 221 -7.49 31.05 33.50
CA ASN A 221 -6.67 30.04 34.20
C ASN A 221 -7.26 29.59 35.56
N LYS A 222 -8.56 29.82 35.80
CA LYS A 222 -9.33 29.31 36.96
C LYS A 222 -10.44 28.40 36.46
#